data_AF-A0A1E1WGX9-F1
#
_entry.id   AF-A0A1E1WGX9-F1
#
_cell.length_a   1.000
_cell.length_b   1.000
_cell.length_c   1.000
_cell.angle_alpha   90.00
_cell.angle_beta   90.00
_cell.angle_gamma   90.00
#
_symmetry.space_group_name_H-M   'P 1'
#
loop_
_entity.id
_entity.type
_entity.pdbx_description
1 polymer ?
#
loop_
_entity_poly.entity_id
_entity_poly.type
_entity_poly.pdbx_seq_one_letter_code
_entity_poly.pdbx_strand_id
1 'polypeptide(L)'
;RQQRKKEASKRRKKYNRERNEKIANLEKQIEKYKKRLARFKSKIKKNVEDTPKTKIFKMIDEPDQRKEVVKKALFGDVISEQLKENYSTLKRTKERQIFKKVVEGSIVQKYRHWIPKDIKLLSRNGKKANLSGLDVPLARRCKIPESYKRTVQNFFEDDSNSRMAAGKKEFISRNTVRKQKRYLLDTVFNLYKKFKTGNIK
;
A
#
# COMPACT_ATOMS: atom_id res chain seq x y z
N ARG A 1 -57.07 -33.09 -1.67
CA ARG A 1 -57.20 -31.85 -2.50
C ARG A 1 -56.52 -30.61 -1.88
N GLN A 2 -56.66 -30.35 -0.57
CA GLN A 2 -56.08 -29.16 0.07
C GLN A 2 -54.53 -29.17 0.17
N GLN A 3 -53.91 -30.32 0.40
CA GLN A 3 -52.45 -30.46 0.52
C GLN A 3 -51.72 -30.10 -0.78
N ARG A 4 -52.23 -30.59 -1.92
CA ARG A 4 -51.75 -30.21 -3.27
C ARG A 4 -51.84 -28.71 -3.54
N LYS A 5 -52.90 -28.04 -3.08
CA LYS A 5 -53.04 -26.57 -3.18
C LYS A 5 -51.98 -25.83 -2.34
N LYS A 6 -51.69 -26.31 -1.13
CA LYS A 6 -50.63 -25.76 -0.26
C LYS A 6 -49.24 -25.94 -0.88
N GLU A 7 -48.95 -27.10 -1.47
CA GLU A 7 -47.67 -27.36 -2.16
C GLU A 7 -47.49 -26.50 -3.42
N ALA A 8 -48.53 -26.35 -4.24
CA ALA A 8 -48.50 -25.46 -5.40
C ALA A 8 -48.24 -24.00 -4.99
N SER A 9 -48.85 -23.54 -3.90
CA SER A 9 -48.61 -22.20 -3.34
C SER A 9 -47.15 -22.03 -2.88
N LYS A 10 -46.58 -23.03 -2.18
CA LYS A 10 -45.17 -23.01 -1.76
C LYS A 10 -44.22 -22.96 -2.95
N ARG A 11 -44.47 -23.76 -4.00
CA ARG A 11 -43.66 -23.76 -5.24
C ARG A 11 -43.69 -22.39 -5.93
N ARG A 12 -44.88 -21.77 -6.05
CA ARG A 12 -45.04 -20.44 -6.63
C ARG A 12 -44.31 -19.36 -5.83
N LYS A 13 -44.40 -19.40 -4.49
CA LYS A 13 -43.67 -18.47 -3.61
C LYS A 13 -42.16 -18.62 -3.75
N LYS A 14 -41.66 -19.86 -3.81
CA LYS A 14 -40.23 -20.14 -4.01
C LYS A 14 -39.75 -19.58 -5.36
N TYR A 15 -40.48 -19.85 -6.44
CA TYR A 15 -40.17 -19.33 -7.77
C TYR A 15 -40.15 -17.80 -7.81
N ASN A 16 -41.17 -17.14 -7.23
CA ASN A 16 -41.23 -15.68 -7.17
C ASN A 16 -40.07 -15.10 -6.34
N ARG A 17 -39.68 -15.76 -5.25
CA ARG A 17 -38.54 -15.34 -4.43
C ARG A 17 -37.23 -15.42 -5.23
N GLU A 18 -36.96 -16.54 -5.88
CA GLU A 18 -35.75 -16.73 -6.70
C GLU A 18 -35.70 -15.73 -7.86
N ARG A 19 -36.84 -15.48 -8.51
CA ARG A 19 -36.98 -14.46 -9.56
C ARG A 19 -36.67 -13.07 -9.03
N ASN A 20 -37.23 -12.69 -7.89
CA ASN A 20 -37.01 -11.37 -7.28
C ASN A 20 -35.55 -11.19 -6.81
N GLU A 21 -34.94 -12.24 -6.23
CA GLU A 21 -33.52 -12.23 -5.86
C GLU A 21 -32.62 -12.05 -7.09
N LYS A 22 -32.97 -12.67 -8.22
CA LYS A 22 -32.24 -12.50 -9.49
C LYS A 22 -32.38 -11.08 -10.04
N ILE A 23 -33.58 -10.51 -10.00
CA ILE A 23 -33.83 -9.12 -10.40
C ILE A 23 -33.00 -8.15 -9.55
N ALA A 24 -33.05 -8.29 -8.23
CA ALA A 24 -32.30 -7.43 -7.31
C ALA A 24 -30.77 -7.51 -7.54
N ASN A 25 -30.26 -8.71 -7.82
CA ASN A 25 -28.85 -8.90 -8.15
C ASN A 25 -28.45 -8.21 -9.47
N LEU A 26 -29.29 -8.30 -10.51
CA LEU A 26 -29.06 -7.64 -11.78
C LEU A 26 -29.10 -6.12 -11.65
N GLU A 27 -30.06 -5.58 -10.91
CA GLU A 27 -30.15 -4.14 -10.59
C GLU A 27 -28.89 -3.64 -9.87
N LYS A 28 -28.40 -4.41 -8.90
CA LYS A 28 -27.15 -4.10 -8.18
C LYS A 28 -25.94 -4.11 -9.12
N GLN A 29 -25.89 -5.03 -10.08
CA GLN A 29 -24.83 -5.07 -11.08
C GLN A 29 -24.90 -3.86 -12.03
N ILE A 30 -26.09 -3.51 -12.52
CA ILE A 30 -26.31 -2.33 -13.37
C ILE A 30 -25.80 -1.08 -12.65
N GLU A 31 -26.17 -0.89 -11.38
CA GLU A 31 -25.77 0.28 -10.61
C GLU A 31 -24.26 0.33 -10.38
N LYS A 32 -23.63 -0.83 -10.11
CA LYS A 32 -22.17 -0.96 -10.03
C LYS A 32 -21.49 -0.53 -11.34
N TYR A 33 -22.00 -0.99 -12.49
CA TYR A 33 -21.44 -0.65 -13.80
C TYR A 33 -21.66 0.83 -14.15
N LYS A 34 -22.84 1.39 -13.88
CA LYS A 34 -23.12 2.84 -14.05
C LYS A 34 -22.13 3.69 -13.26
N LYS A 35 -21.94 3.38 -11.96
CA LYS A 35 -20.96 4.08 -11.10
C LYS A 35 -19.52 3.91 -11.57
N ARG A 36 -19.17 2.75 -12.14
CA ARG A 36 -17.83 2.51 -12.71
C ARG A 36 -17.61 3.36 -13.96
N LEU A 37 -18.60 3.40 -14.86
CA LEU A 37 -18.57 4.18 -16.09
C LEU A 37 -18.50 5.69 -15.81
N ALA A 38 -19.29 6.19 -14.86
CA ALA A 38 -19.22 7.59 -14.42
C ALA A 38 -17.82 7.98 -13.92
N ARG A 39 -17.19 7.12 -13.11
CA ARG A 39 -15.81 7.32 -12.65
C ARG A 39 -14.82 7.34 -13.79
N PHE A 40 -14.94 6.43 -14.77
CA PHE A 40 -14.07 6.45 -15.96
C PHE A 40 -14.25 7.73 -16.78
N LYS A 41 -15.49 8.14 -17.07
CA LYS A 41 -15.77 9.40 -17.81
C LYS A 41 -15.20 10.63 -17.08
N SER A 42 -15.31 10.68 -15.75
CA SER A 42 -14.72 11.77 -14.95
C SER A 42 -13.19 11.81 -15.01
N LYS A 43 -12.53 10.65 -15.14
CA LYS A 43 -11.06 10.58 -15.28
C LYS A 43 -10.61 11.04 -16.66
N ILE A 44 -11.34 10.66 -17.71
CA ILE A 44 -11.07 11.11 -19.08
C ILE A 44 -11.19 12.64 -19.17
N LYS A 45 -12.25 13.23 -18.59
CA LYS A 45 -12.44 14.69 -18.58
C LYS A 45 -11.37 15.46 -17.79
N LYS A 46 -10.73 14.84 -16.79
CA LYS A 46 -9.72 15.50 -15.94
C LYS A 46 -8.31 15.49 -16.54
N ASN A 47 -8.01 14.56 -17.46
CA ASN A 47 -6.75 14.55 -18.18
C ASN A 47 -6.90 15.39 -19.45
N VAL A 48 -6.89 16.72 -19.29
CA VAL A 48 -6.94 17.66 -20.42
C VAL A 48 -5.59 17.71 -21.15
N GLU A 49 -4.49 17.45 -20.42
CA GLU A 49 -3.14 17.44 -20.97
C GLU A 49 -2.66 16.01 -21.25
N ASP A 50 -1.99 15.85 -22.39
CA ASP A 50 -1.38 14.58 -22.76
C ASP A 50 -0.26 14.22 -21.78
N THR A 51 -0.30 13.00 -21.26
CA THR A 51 0.87 12.43 -20.59
C THR A 51 2.07 12.40 -21.55
N PRO A 52 3.31 12.49 -21.06
CA PRO A 52 4.50 12.44 -21.92
C PRO A 52 4.51 11.22 -22.86
N LYS A 53 3.98 10.08 -22.40
CA LYS A 53 3.81 8.86 -23.19
C LYS A 53 2.85 9.08 -24.36
N THR A 54 1.64 9.60 -24.11
CA THR A 54 0.65 9.87 -25.17
C THR A 54 1.13 10.94 -26.14
N LYS A 55 1.88 11.94 -25.66
CA LYS A 55 2.50 12.95 -26.53
C LYS A 55 3.52 12.32 -27.49
N ILE A 56 4.35 11.39 -27.02
CA ILE A 56 5.28 10.64 -27.88
C ILE A 56 4.53 9.80 -28.91
N PHE A 57 3.45 9.10 -28.54
CA PHE A 57 2.67 8.32 -29.51
C PHE A 57 2.06 9.22 -30.59
N LYS A 58 1.50 10.38 -30.22
CA LYS A 58 1.03 11.38 -31.20
C LYS A 58 2.16 11.89 -32.11
N MET A 59 3.33 12.16 -31.54
CA MET A 59 4.53 12.57 -32.30
C MET A 59 5.06 11.47 -33.24
N ILE A 60 4.82 10.19 -32.91
CA ILE A 60 5.14 9.06 -33.79
C ILE A 60 4.11 8.97 -34.94
N ASP A 61 2.85 9.26 -34.66
CA ASP A 61 1.82 9.23 -35.71
C ASP A 61 2.02 10.37 -36.74
N GLU A 62 2.57 11.51 -36.32
CA GLU A 62 2.93 12.63 -37.21
C GLU A 62 4.30 12.43 -37.90
N PRO A 63 4.37 12.37 -39.25
CA PRO A 63 5.59 12.02 -39.98
C PRO A 63 6.74 13.02 -39.80
N ASP A 64 6.43 14.31 -39.63
CA ASP A 64 7.44 15.36 -39.47
C ASP A 64 8.09 15.35 -38.08
N GLN A 65 7.35 14.93 -37.04
CA GLN A 65 7.83 14.91 -35.66
C GLN A 65 8.55 13.61 -35.29
N ARG A 66 8.45 12.55 -36.11
CA ARG A 66 9.18 11.28 -35.94
C ARG A 66 10.68 11.48 -35.77
N LYS A 67 11.29 12.37 -36.55
CA LYS A 67 12.74 12.66 -36.48
C LYS A 67 13.13 13.19 -35.09
N GLU A 68 12.28 14.00 -34.48
CA GLU A 68 12.53 14.57 -33.16
C GLU A 68 12.34 13.53 -32.04
N VAL A 69 11.37 12.62 -32.19
CA VAL A 69 11.20 11.48 -31.29
C VAL A 69 12.43 10.58 -31.31
N VAL A 70 12.95 10.27 -32.50
CA VAL A 70 14.17 9.45 -32.65
C VAL A 70 15.37 10.11 -31.97
N LYS A 71 15.58 11.42 -32.17
CA LYS A 71 16.65 12.16 -31.48
C LYS A 71 16.52 12.11 -29.96
N LYS A 72 15.31 12.29 -29.44
CA LYS A 72 15.04 12.26 -27.99
C LYS A 72 15.19 10.86 -27.40
N ALA A 73 14.80 9.82 -28.13
CA ALA A 73 15.00 8.42 -27.74
C ALA A 73 16.50 8.07 -27.71
N LEU A 74 17.23 8.41 -28.79
CA LEU A 74 18.68 8.18 -28.89
C LEU A 74 19.44 8.87 -27.75
N PHE A 75 19.06 10.11 -27.40
CA PHE A 75 19.64 10.79 -26.24
C PHE A 75 19.39 10.04 -24.92
N GLY A 76 18.19 9.47 -24.75
CA GLY A 76 17.86 8.63 -23.60
C GLY A 76 18.71 7.36 -23.53
N ASP A 77 19.02 6.76 -24.67
CA ASP A 77 19.87 5.57 -24.77
C ASP A 77 21.33 5.88 -24.45
N VAL A 78 21.88 6.98 -25.00
CA VAL A 78 23.26 7.41 -24.71
C VAL A 78 23.46 7.68 -23.22
N ILE A 79 22.56 8.43 -22.58
CA ILE A 79 22.63 8.70 -21.13
C ILE A 79 22.52 7.39 -20.34
N SER A 80 21.68 6.46 -20.82
CA SER A 80 21.48 5.17 -20.19
C SER A 80 22.72 4.28 -20.24
N GLU A 81 23.40 4.22 -21.38
CA GLU A 81 24.65 3.49 -21.55
C GLU A 81 25.76 4.09 -20.70
N GLN A 82 25.94 5.42 -20.75
CA GLN A 82 26.94 6.12 -19.96
C GLN A 82 26.73 5.90 -18.44
N LEU A 83 25.47 5.91 -17.97
CA LEU A 83 25.18 5.62 -16.57
C LEU A 83 25.45 4.16 -16.17
N LYS A 84 25.24 3.20 -17.08
CA LYS A 84 25.56 1.78 -16.84
C LYS A 84 27.07 1.57 -16.77
N GLU A 85 27.82 2.16 -17.69
CA GLU A 85 29.28 2.11 -17.71
C GLU A 85 29.87 2.76 -16.45
N ASN A 86 29.42 3.97 -16.12
CA ASN A 86 29.85 4.65 -14.89
C ASN A 86 29.48 3.86 -13.63
N TYR A 87 28.38 3.11 -13.63
CA TYR A 87 28.02 2.27 -12.49
C TYR A 87 28.87 0.98 -12.41
N SER A 88 29.26 0.40 -13.55
CA SER A 88 30.04 -0.83 -13.60
C SER A 88 31.50 -0.60 -13.20
N THR A 89 32.07 0.58 -13.48
CA THR A 89 33.43 0.96 -13.06
C THR A 89 33.59 1.13 -11.54
N LEU A 90 32.50 1.40 -10.81
CA LEU A 90 32.53 1.57 -9.36
C LEU A 90 32.75 0.22 -8.65
N LYS A 91 33.83 0.11 -7.87
CA LYS A 91 34.17 -1.12 -7.13
C LYS A 91 33.51 -1.17 -5.75
N ARG A 92 33.42 -0.04 -5.02
CA ARG A 92 32.95 -0.04 -3.64
C ARG A 92 31.43 0.12 -3.55
N THR A 93 30.81 -0.57 -2.60
CA THR A 93 29.37 -0.47 -2.34
C THR A 93 28.94 0.92 -1.89
N LYS A 94 29.76 1.64 -1.12
CA LYS A 94 29.51 3.02 -0.70
C LYS A 94 29.47 3.99 -1.90
N GLU A 95 30.42 3.85 -2.84
CA GLU A 95 30.48 4.66 -4.06
C GLU A 95 29.26 4.42 -4.95
N ARG A 96 28.87 3.14 -5.13
CA ARG A 96 27.64 2.78 -5.87
C ARG A 96 26.38 3.39 -5.25
N GLN A 97 26.32 3.51 -3.92
CA GLN A 97 25.20 4.16 -3.23
C GLN A 97 25.18 5.67 -3.44
N ILE A 98 26.34 6.33 -3.35
CA ILE A 98 26.46 7.77 -3.59
C ILE A 98 26.09 8.09 -5.04
N PHE A 99 26.64 7.33 -5.99
CA PHE A 99 26.33 7.45 -7.41
C PHE A 99 24.82 7.35 -7.68
N LYS A 100 24.15 6.32 -7.12
CA LYS A 100 22.68 6.20 -7.24
C LYS A 100 21.96 7.44 -6.70
N LYS A 101 22.34 7.96 -5.53
CA LYS A 101 21.70 9.16 -4.95
C LYS A 101 21.88 10.41 -5.81
N VAL A 102 23.07 10.62 -6.37
CA VAL A 102 23.38 11.77 -7.24
C VAL A 102 22.61 11.65 -8.56
N VAL A 103 22.62 10.47 -9.16
CA VAL A 103 21.92 10.19 -10.42
C VAL A 103 20.40 10.24 -10.26
N GLU A 104 19.84 9.76 -9.15
CA GLU A 104 18.38 9.85 -8.83
C GLU A 104 17.85 11.29 -8.64
N GLY A 105 18.72 12.30 -8.72
CA GLY A 105 18.40 13.73 -8.63
C GLY A 105 17.57 14.30 -9.79
N SER A 106 17.48 15.63 -9.82
CA SER A 106 16.58 16.41 -10.69
C SER A 106 16.69 16.08 -12.19
N ILE A 107 17.87 15.71 -12.68
CA ILE A 107 18.12 15.41 -14.11
C ILE A 107 17.43 14.10 -14.52
N VAL A 108 17.65 12.99 -13.82
CA VAL A 108 16.98 11.72 -14.15
C VAL A 108 15.48 11.80 -13.88
N GLN A 109 15.04 12.58 -12.90
CA GLN A 109 13.61 12.86 -12.70
C GLN A 109 13.00 13.63 -13.88
N LYS A 110 13.71 14.63 -14.43
CA LYS A 110 13.27 15.42 -15.61
C LYS A 110 13.13 14.54 -16.87
N TYR A 111 14.02 13.56 -17.07
CA TYR A 111 14.02 12.70 -18.25
C TYR A 111 13.47 11.27 -18.01
N ARG A 112 12.85 11.02 -16.85
CA ARG A 112 12.39 9.70 -16.40
C ARG A 112 11.49 8.95 -17.38
N HIS A 113 10.74 9.67 -18.21
CA HIS A 113 9.84 9.07 -19.19
C HIS A 113 10.55 8.60 -20.46
N TRP A 114 11.73 9.17 -20.76
CA TRP A 114 12.58 8.86 -21.91
C TRP A 114 13.56 7.71 -21.62
N ILE A 115 13.79 7.40 -20.35
CA ILE A 115 14.65 6.29 -19.93
C ILE A 115 13.91 4.95 -20.15
N PRO A 116 14.55 3.92 -20.73
CA PRO A 116 14.00 2.57 -20.87
C PRO A 116 13.52 1.98 -19.54
N LYS A 117 12.49 1.13 -19.57
CA LYS A 117 11.88 0.56 -18.36
C LYS A 117 12.85 -0.27 -17.52
N ASP A 118 13.84 -0.88 -18.15
CA ASP A 118 14.80 -1.78 -17.49
C ASP A 118 15.72 -1.01 -16.53
N ILE A 119 15.87 0.30 -16.75
CA ILE A 119 16.65 1.20 -15.89
C ILE A 119 15.77 1.84 -14.80
N LYS A 120 14.44 1.88 -14.99
CA LYS A 120 13.48 2.37 -13.96
C LYS A 120 13.48 1.50 -12.70
N LEU A 121 14.00 0.28 -12.78
CA LEU A 121 14.23 -0.60 -11.63
C LEU A 121 15.31 -0.07 -10.67
N LEU A 122 16.24 0.76 -11.13
CA LEU A 122 17.21 1.42 -10.24
C LEU A 122 16.59 2.52 -9.37
N SER A 123 15.49 3.14 -9.81
CA SER A 123 14.90 4.33 -9.17
C SER A 123 13.78 4.01 -8.16
N ARG A 124 13.36 2.75 -8.01
CA ARG A 124 12.10 2.43 -7.30
C ARG A 124 12.18 2.31 -5.77
N ASN A 125 13.36 2.45 -5.17
CA ASN A 125 13.55 2.21 -3.73
C ASN A 125 13.95 3.45 -2.90
N GLY A 126 13.84 4.66 -3.44
CA GLY A 126 14.05 5.90 -2.68
C GLY A 126 12.74 6.48 -2.16
N LYS A 127 12.35 6.18 -0.92
CA LYS A 127 11.50 7.11 -0.17
C LYS A 127 12.23 8.45 -0.17
N LYS A 128 11.52 9.54 -0.52
CA LYS A 128 12.00 10.93 -0.53
C LYS A 128 13.14 11.14 0.47
N ALA A 129 14.38 11.09 -0.01
CA ALA A 129 15.53 11.50 0.77
C ALA A 129 15.51 13.02 0.69
N ASN A 130 15.29 13.67 1.83
CA ASN A 130 15.46 15.11 1.93
C ASN A 130 16.88 15.43 1.42
N LEU A 131 16.96 16.33 0.45
CA LEU A 131 18.22 16.92 0.00
C LEU A 131 18.76 17.80 1.13
N SER A 132 19.52 17.20 2.03
CA SER A 132 20.43 17.92 2.91
C SER A 132 21.41 16.91 3.53
N GLY A 133 22.68 17.01 3.13
CA GLY A 133 23.79 16.34 3.82
C GLY A 133 24.02 14.88 3.43
N LEU A 134 25.24 14.61 2.95
CA LEU A 134 25.88 13.32 3.18
C LEU A 134 25.80 12.99 4.69
N ASP A 135 25.65 11.71 5.00
CA ASP A 135 25.36 11.14 6.33
C ASP A 135 23.94 11.30 6.87
N VAL A 136 23.05 10.45 6.37
CA VAL A 136 21.94 9.97 7.20
C VAL A 136 22.19 8.49 7.44
N PRO A 137 22.64 8.06 8.64
CA PRO A 137 22.62 6.65 8.98
C PRO A 137 21.17 6.21 8.82
N LEU A 138 20.95 5.23 7.92
CA LEU A 138 19.65 4.61 7.73
C LEU A 138 19.20 4.18 9.11
N ALA A 139 18.26 4.90 9.73
CA ALA A 139 17.83 4.62 11.09
C ALA A 139 17.38 3.17 11.10
N ARG A 140 18.25 2.29 11.66
CA ARG A 140 17.91 0.88 11.82
C ARG A 140 16.63 0.96 12.64
N ARG A 141 15.54 0.37 12.16
CA ARG A 141 14.32 0.29 12.98
C ARG A 141 14.74 -0.41 14.26
N CYS A 142 14.92 0.34 15.35
CA CYS A 142 15.31 -0.22 16.63
C CYS A 142 14.17 -1.15 17.02
N LYS A 143 14.41 -2.47 16.92
CA LYS A 143 13.46 -3.44 17.40
C LYS A 143 13.40 -3.26 18.91
N ILE A 144 12.21 -2.97 19.44
CA ILE A 144 12.00 -2.91 20.89
C ILE A 144 12.40 -4.28 21.46
N PRO A 145 13.38 -4.35 22.39
CA PRO A 145 13.80 -5.60 22.97
C PRO A 145 12.65 -6.34 23.65
N GLU A 146 12.69 -7.66 23.62
CA GLU A 146 11.60 -8.49 24.16
C GLU A 146 11.42 -8.31 25.68
N SER A 147 12.49 -7.95 26.39
CA SER A 147 12.45 -7.61 27.82
C SER A 147 11.47 -6.47 28.11
N TYR A 148 11.56 -5.36 27.37
CA TYR A 148 10.65 -4.22 27.53
C TYR A 148 9.20 -4.59 27.25
N LYS A 149 8.95 -5.43 26.24
CA LYS A 149 7.59 -5.92 25.97
C LYS A 149 7.04 -6.75 27.12
N ARG A 150 7.87 -7.63 27.70
CA ARG A 150 7.50 -8.45 28.87
C ARG A 150 7.21 -7.57 30.08
N THR A 151 8.02 -6.55 30.35
CA THR A 151 7.77 -5.61 31.47
C THR A 151 6.42 -4.92 31.33
N VAL A 152 6.09 -4.43 30.13
CA VAL A 152 4.79 -3.81 29.84
C VAL A 152 3.64 -4.83 29.97
N GLN A 153 3.82 -6.05 29.45
CA GLN A 153 2.82 -7.11 29.58
C GLN A 153 2.55 -7.48 31.04
N ASN A 154 3.59 -7.72 31.83
CA ASN A 154 3.48 -8.05 33.25
C ASN A 154 2.74 -6.95 34.02
N PHE A 155 3.02 -5.68 33.72
CA PHE A 155 2.31 -4.57 34.34
C PHE A 155 0.80 -4.59 34.05
N PHE A 156 0.39 -4.81 32.79
CA PHE A 156 -1.03 -4.89 32.47
C PHE A 156 -1.69 -6.19 32.94
N GLU A 157 -0.93 -7.28 33.10
CA GLU A 157 -1.42 -8.56 33.62
C GLU A 157 -1.50 -8.63 35.15
N ASP A 158 -0.98 -7.63 35.86
CA ASP A 158 -1.12 -7.50 37.32
C ASP A 158 -2.58 -7.24 37.71
N ASP A 159 -3.05 -7.92 38.76
CA ASP A 159 -4.41 -7.79 39.30
C ASP A 159 -4.70 -6.39 39.86
N SER A 160 -3.65 -5.63 40.17
CA SER A 160 -3.73 -4.22 40.56
C SER A 160 -4.11 -3.28 39.41
N ASN A 161 -3.97 -3.74 38.16
CA ASN A 161 -4.18 -2.92 36.95
C ASN A 161 -5.25 -3.51 36.02
N SER A 162 -5.56 -4.80 36.16
CA SER A 162 -6.61 -5.46 35.39
C SER A 162 -7.28 -6.61 36.16
N ARG A 163 -8.49 -7.00 35.77
CA ARG A 163 -9.23 -8.12 36.36
C ARG A 163 -9.55 -9.17 35.31
N MET A 164 -9.41 -10.45 35.66
CA MET A 164 -9.77 -11.55 34.76
C MET A 164 -11.27 -11.58 34.47
N ALA A 165 -11.61 -11.93 33.23
CA ALA A 165 -12.98 -12.16 32.80
C ALA A 165 -13.47 -13.53 33.32
N ALA A 166 -14.73 -13.64 33.72
CA ALA A 166 -15.26 -14.84 34.36
C ALA A 166 -15.71 -15.93 33.36
N GLY A 167 -15.92 -15.59 32.09
CA GLY A 167 -16.54 -16.49 31.12
C GLY A 167 -15.61 -17.56 30.57
N LYS A 168 -16.07 -18.83 30.51
CA LYS A 168 -15.32 -19.96 29.93
C LYS A 168 -14.89 -19.75 28.46
N LYS A 169 -15.63 -18.93 27.70
CA LYS A 169 -15.33 -18.58 26.30
C LYS A 169 -14.52 -17.28 26.15
N GLU A 170 -14.14 -16.64 27.25
CA GLU A 170 -13.45 -15.35 27.26
C GLU A 170 -11.94 -15.53 27.37
N PHE A 171 -11.36 -16.27 26.43
CA PHE A 171 -9.92 -16.49 26.35
C PHE A 171 -9.38 -16.09 24.97
N ILE A 172 -8.07 -15.90 24.88
CA ILE A 172 -7.32 -15.65 23.65
C ILE A 172 -6.16 -16.65 23.59
N SER A 173 -6.01 -17.31 22.45
CA SER A 173 -4.87 -18.20 22.17
C SER A 173 -3.98 -17.59 21.10
N ARG A 174 -2.68 -17.43 21.39
CA ARG A 174 -1.65 -16.97 20.45
C ARG A 174 -0.33 -17.67 20.74
N ASN A 175 0.41 -18.04 19.70
CA ASN A 175 1.71 -18.73 19.81
C ASN A 175 1.65 -19.92 20.78
N THR A 176 0.62 -20.75 20.63
CA THR A 176 0.41 -21.95 21.47
C THR A 176 0.12 -21.67 22.96
N VAL A 177 0.07 -20.40 23.38
CA VAL A 177 -0.28 -19.98 24.75
C VAL A 177 -1.71 -19.48 24.79
N ARG A 178 -2.51 -20.02 25.71
CA ARG A 178 -3.90 -19.62 25.96
C ARG A 178 -3.98 -18.83 27.26
N LYS A 179 -4.53 -17.62 27.21
CA LYS A 179 -4.77 -16.75 28.39
C LYS A 179 -6.22 -16.30 28.46
N GLN A 180 -6.75 -16.17 29.67
CA GLN A 180 -8.07 -15.56 29.90
C GLN A 180 -8.01 -14.06 29.56
N LYS A 181 -9.09 -13.50 29.00
CA LYS A 181 -9.21 -12.06 28.78
C LYS A 181 -9.20 -11.33 30.13
N ARG A 182 -8.67 -10.12 30.13
CA ARG A 182 -8.64 -9.22 31.29
C ARG A 182 -9.25 -7.88 30.92
N TYR A 183 -9.97 -7.28 31.86
CA TYR A 183 -10.49 -5.92 31.78
C TYR A 183 -9.57 -4.99 32.55
N LEU A 184 -9.16 -3.87 31.94
CA LEU A 184 -8.38 -2.85 32.63
C LEU A 184 -9.23 -2.17 33.70
N LEU A 185 -8.64 -1.92 34.86
CA LEU A 185 -9.32 -1.25 35.98
C LEU A 185 -9.41 0.27 35.80
N ASP A 186 -8.56 0.83 34.93
CA ASP A 186 -8.51 2.27 34.63
C ASP A 186 -8.17 2.48 33.15
N THR A 187 -8.26 3.73 32.70
CA THR A 187 -7.85 4.17 31.37
C THR A 187 -6.36 3.90 31.13
N VAL A 188 -6.03 3.61 29.88
CA VAL A 188 -4.64 3.37 29.45
C VAL A 188 -3.72 4.53 29.81
N PHE A 189 -4.23 5.77 29.79
CA PHE A 189 -3.45 6.96 30.13
C PHE A 189 -3.05 7.01 31.62
N ASN A 190 -3.97 6.69 32.53
CA ASN A 190 -3.67 6.65 33.95
C ASN A 190 -2.76 5.48 34.31
N LEU A 191 -2.99 4.31 33.70
CA LEU A 191 -2.11 3.15 33.83
C LEU A 191 -0.70 3.45 33.30
N TYR A 192 -0.58 4.20 32.21
CA TYR A 192 0.71 4.68 31.71
C TYR A 192 1.42 5.60 32.71
N LYS A 193 0.69 6.56 33.31
CA LYS A 193 1.27 7.41 34.38
C LYS A 193 1.77 6.57 35.55
N LYS A 194 0.97 5.61 36.03
CA LYS A 194 1.33 4.67 37.10
C LYS A 194 2.57 3.84 36.73
N PHE A 195 2.62 3.32 35.51
CA PHE A 195 3.78 2.59 34.99
C PHE A 195 5.04 3.47 34.97
N LYS A 196 4.91 4.71 34.51
CA LYS A 196 6.02 5.66 34.45
C LYS A 196 6.54 5.99 35.86
N THR A 197 5.66 6.29 36.81
CA THR A 197 6.06 6.57 38.20
C THR A 197 6.72 5.37 38.87
N GLY A 198 6.24 4.14 38.65
CA GLY A 198 6.80 2.93 39.27
C GLY A 198 8.10 2.41 38.64
N ASN A 199 8.41 2.78 37.39
CA ASN A 199 9.60 2.31 36.67
C ASN A 199 10.68 3.38 36.48
N ILE A 200 10.47 4.62 36.96
CA ILE A 200 11.55 5.59 37.12
C ILE A 200 12.24 5.25 38.45
N LYS A 201 13.28 4.41 38.38
CA LYS A 201 14.38 4.37 39.35
C LYS A 201 15.65 4.75 38.61
#